data_AF-A0A9W6GRC2-F1
#
_entry.id   AF-A0A9W6GRC2-F1
#
_cell.length_a   1.000
_cell.length_b   1.000
_cell.length_c   1.000
_cell.angle_alpha   90.00
_cell.angle_beta   90.00
_cell.angle_gamma   90.00
#
_symmetry.space_group_name_H-M   'P 1'
#
loop_
_entity.id
_entity.type
_entity.pdbx_description
1 polymer ?
#
loop_
_entity_poly.entity_id
_entity_poly.type
_entity_poly.pdbx_seq_one_letter_code
_entity_poly.pdbx_strand_id
1 'polypeptide(L)'
;MMREAPSLSLPRFTGEGTLTISNVDEVSRPTPSPAKRGRVGVGALAGATLLLMTPVLAVTPAEKLSDPAMEARARAITSELRCLVCQNQSVDDSDASLAKDLRTLVRDKLKEGLTDAQVKDYVHERYGDFVLLRPPVKMETILLWTAPLLALLAGAAAVWTAARRRRAPAGPAVLTEEERVRLKALGVERDLDR
;
A
#
# COMPACT_ATOMS: atom_id res chain seq x y z
N MET A 1 39.52 31.14 -52.49
CA MET A 1 38.04 31.05 -52.49
C MET A 1 37.59 30.61 -51.11
N MET A 2 37.40 31.56 -50.18
CA MET A 2 36.74 31.33 -48.90
C MET A 2 35.54 32.26 -48.86
N ARG A 3 34.33 31.70 -48.71
CA ARG A 3 33.09 32.48 -48.58
C ARG A 3 32.88 32.76 -47.09
N GLU A 4 32.84 34.05 -46.75
CA GLU A 4 32.48 34.55 -45.42
C GLU A 4 31.00 34.28 -45.10
N ALA A 5 30.71 33.95 -43.84
CA ALA A 5 29.38 33.78 -43.30
C ALA A 5 28.88 35.11 -42.69
N PRO A 6 27.59 35.47 -42.82
CA PRO A 6 27.05 36.69 -42.24
C PRO A 6 26.82 36.55 -40.72
N SER A 7 27.38 37.50 -39.98
CA SER A 7 27.22 37.71 -38.55
C SER A 7 25.79 38.14 -38.21
N LEU A 8 25.04 37.28 -37.52
CA LEU A 8 23.77 37.65 -36.89
C LEU A 8 24.06 38.29 -35.52
N SER A 9 23.83 39.59 -35.44
CA SER A 9 23.83 40.36 -34.19
C SER A 9 22.72 39.86 -33.26
N LEU A 10 23.10 39.41 -32.07
CA LEU A 10 22.17 39.16 -30.97
C LEU A 10 21.74 40.49 -30.34
N PRO A 11 20.44 40.68 -30.01
CA PRO A 11 20.00 41.85 -29.28
C PRO A 11 20.51 41.80 -27.81
N ARG A 12 21.05 42.93 -27.38
CA ARG A 12 21.56 43.20 -26.04
C ARG A 12 20.38 43.59 -25.14
N PHE A 13 20.00 42.72 -24.20
CA PHE A 13 18.90 42.97 -23.25
C PHE A 13 19.39 43.89 -22.13
N THR A 14 19.14 45.19 -22.27
CA THR A 14 19.40 46.19 -21.23
C THR A 14 18.10 46.55 -20.53
N GLY A 15 18.01 46.22 -19.24
CA GLY A 15 17.39 47.06 -18.21
C GLY A 15 15.86 47.24 -18.17
N GLU A 16 15.33 46.92 -16.99
CA GLU A 16 14.20 47.60 -16.33
C GLU A 16 12.78 47.30 -16.83
N GLY A 17 12.14 46.34 -16.17
CA GLY A 17 10.72 46.07 -16.30
C GLY A 17 10.22 45.16 -15.18
N THR A 18 9.82 45.76 -14.07
CA THR A 18 9.07 45.11 -12.99
C THR A 18 7.74 44.61 -13.55
N LEU A 19 7.66 43.34 -13.94
CA LEU A 19 6.42 42.69 -14.34
C LEU A 19 5.78 42.05 -13.10
N THR A 20 4.83 42.78 -12.55
CA THR A 20 3.94 42.34 -11.48
C THR A 20 3.06 41.18 -11.97
N ILE A 21 3.01 40.11 -11.16
CA ILE A 21 2.05 39.02 -11.29
C ILE A 21 0.69 39.57 -10.84
N SER A 22 -0.05 40.17 -11.77
CA SER A 22 -1.48 40.44 -11.60
C SER A 22 -2.17 40.13 -12.91
N ASN A 23 -2.85 38.98 -12.94
CA ASN A 23 -4.12 38.68 -13.61
C ASN A 23 -4.17 37.24 -14.10
N VAL A 24 -4.34 36.32 -13.13
CA VAL A 24 -4.85 34.97 -13.34
C VAL A 24 -6.28 34.97 -12.82
N ASP A 25 -7.21 35.68 -13.47
CA ASP A 25 -8.63 35.63 -13.08
C ASP A 25 -9.50 36.22 -14.19
N GLU A 26 -9.74 35.46 -15.25
CA GLU A 26 -11.00 35.57 -16.01
C GLU A 26 -11.31 34.26 -16.75
N VAL A 27 -11.16 33.12 -16.06
CA VAL A 27 -11.81 31.87 -16.48
C VAL A 27 -13.30 32.05 -16.22
N SER A 28 -14.02 32.34 -17.30
CA SER A 28 -15.47 32.50 -17.39
C SER A 28 -16.20 31.41 -16.58
N ARG A 29 -16.77 31.78 -15.43
CA ARG A 29 -17.65 30.91 -14.64
C ARG A 29 -19.09 31.09 -15.14
N PRO A 30 -19.83 30.01 -15.45
CA PRO A 30 -21.25 30.11 -15.76
C PRO A 30 -22.02 30.57 -14.51
N THR A 31 -22.90 31.55 -14.69
CA THR A 31 -23.78 32.05 -13.63
C THR A 31 -24.91 31.05 -13.35
N PRO A 32 -25.12 30.62 -12.09
CA PRO A 32 -26.28 29.78 -11.77
C PRO A 32 -27.56 30.63 -11.71
N SER A 33 -28.56 30.21 -12.49
CA SER A 33 -29.93 30.72 -12.45
C SER A 33 -30.61 30.39 -11.11
N PRO A 34 -31.46 31.27 -10.54
CA PRO A 34 -32.15 30.99 -9.28
C PRO A 34 -33.27 29.96 -9.50
N ALA A 35 -32.99 28.69 -9.25
CA ALA A 35 -34.00 27.64 -9.15
C ALA A 35 -34.85 27.83 -7.88
N LYS A 36 -36.18 27.78 -8.04
CA LYS A 36 -37.15 27.89 -6.94
C LYS A 36 -36.98 26.73 -5.96
N ARG A 37 -36.59 27.04 -4.72
CA ARG A 37 -36.40 26.08 -3.62
C ARG A 37 -37.76 25.57 -3.12
N GLY A 38 -38.23 24.46 -3.68
CA GLY A 38 -39.29 23.65 -3.05
C GLY A 38 -38.72 22.98 -1.79
N ARG A 39 -39.37 23.17 -0.64
CA ARG A 39 -39.03 22.46 0.61
C ARG A 39 -39.47 21.01 0.47
N VAL A 40 -38.60 20.16 -0.06
CA VAL A 40 -38.79 18.70 -0.04
C VAL A 40 -38.27 18.19 1.30
N GLY A 41 -39.10 17.47 2.04
CA GLY A 41 -38.79 16.99 3.39
C GLY A 41 -37.53 16.13 3.42
N VAL A 42 -36.62 16.46 4.35
CA VAL A 42 -35.29 15.84 4.52
C VAL A 42 -35.36 14.31 4.73
N GLY A 43 -36.50 13.78 5.17
CA GLY A 43 -36.69 12.33 5.38
C GLY A 43 -36.85 11.49 4.11
N ALA A 44 -37.34 12.05 2.99
CA ALA A 44 -37.57 11.28 1.76
C ALA A 44 -36.33 11.22 0.84
N LEU A 45 -35.41 12.18 0.98
CA LEU A 45 -34.19 12.27 0.16
C LEU A 45 -33.11 11.28 0.59
N ALA A 46 -33.07 10.89 1.87
CA ALA A 46 -32.07 9.96 2.42
C ALA A 46 -32.29 8.50 1.99
N GLY A 47 -33.55 8.07 1.76
CA GLY A 47 -33.86 6.72 1.28
C GLY A 47 -33.58 6.53 -0.21
N ALA A 48 -33.81 7.57 -1.03
CA ALA A 48 -33.62 7.52 -2.47
C ALA A 48 -32.15 7.66 -2.92
N THR A 49 -31.28 8.26 -2.09
CA THR A 49 -29.83 8.36 -2.38
C THR A 49 -29.08 7.05 -2.13
N LEU A 50 -29.60 6.15 -1.29
CA LEU A 50 -28.96 4.86 -1.00
C LEU A 50 -29.16 3.80 -2.12
N LEU A 51 -30.14 4.01 -3.02
CA LEU A 51 -30.45 3.09 -4.12
C LEU A 51 -29.61 3.29 -5.40
N LEU A 52 -28.73 4.29 -5.46
CA LEU A 52 -27.95 4.64 -6.67
C LEU A 52 -26.52 4.10 -6.70
N MET A 53 -26.11 3.30 -5.72
CA MET A 53 -24.79 2.64 -5.70
C MET A 53 -24.81 1.30 -6.47
N THR A 54 -25.29 1.31 -7.71
CA THR A 54 -25.05 0.18 -8.61
C THR A 54 -23.62 0.25 -9.11
N PRO A 55 -22.77 -0.76 -8.85
CA PRO A 55 -21.42 -0.81 -9.42
C PRO A 55 -21.56 -0.94 -10.94
N VAL A 56 -21.22 0.12 -11.67
CA VAL A 56 -21.13 0.08 -13.13
C VAL A 56 -19.82 -0.63 -13.45
N LEU A 57 -19.93 -1.88 -13.91
CA LEU A 57 -18.79 -2.59 -14.52
C LEU A 57 -18.55 -2.00 -15.91
N ALA A 58 -17.93 -0.82 -15.96
CA ALA A 58 -17.52 -0.19 -17.20
C ALA A 58 -16.36 -0.99 -17.80
N VAL A 59 -16.68 -1.91 -18.71
CA VAL A 59 -15.69 -2.68 -19.47
C VAL A 59 -15.56 -2.06 -20.85
N THR A 60 -14.34 -1.69 -21.23
CA THR A 60 -14.01 -1.30 -22.61
C THR A 60 -14.13 -2.54 -23.52
N PRO A 61 -15.01 -2.54 -24.54
CA PRO A 61 -15.23 -3.72 -25.38
C PRO A 61 -14.05 -4.07 -26.29
N ALA A 62 -13.16 -3.10 -26.55
CA ALA A 62 -12.12 -3.19 -27.55
C ALA A 62 -10.96 -4.14 -27.18
N GLU A 63 -10.90 -4.65 -25.94
CA GLU A 63 -9.75 -5.43 -25.44
C GLU A 63 -10.11 -6.86 -25.00
N LYS A 64 -11.37 -7.27 -25.10
CA LYS A 64 -11.82 -8.60 -24.65
C LYS A 64 -11.39 -9.71 -25.60
N LEU A 65 -10.92 -10.83 -25.05
CA LEU A 65 -10.80 -12.08 -25.80
C LEU A 65 -12.18 -12.60 -26.24
N SER A 66 -12.21 -13.34 -27.36
CA SER A 66 -13.42 -13.98 -27.90
C SER A 66 -13.93 -15.13 -27.03
N ASP A 67 -13.03 -15.86 -26.37
CA ASP A 67 -13.37 -16.89 -25.40
C ASP A 67 -13.54 -16.30 -23.99
N PRO A 68 -14.75 -16.38 -23.38
CA PRO A 68 -14.99 -15.90 -22.03
C PRO A 68 -14.09 -16.53 -20.96
N ALA A 69 -13.70 -17.79 -21.11
CA ALA A 69 -12.84 -18.47 -20.15
C ALA A 69 -11.41 -17.91 -20.19
N MET A 70 -10.87 -17.68 -21.39
CA MET A 70 -9.57 -17.03 -21.55
C MET A 70 -9.59 -15.57 -21.09
N GLU A 71 -10.67 -14.82 -21.32
CA GLU A 71 -10.79 -13.44 -20.81
C GLU A 71 -10.82 -13.40 -19.28
N ALA A 72 -11.51 -14.36 -18.64
CA ALA A 72 -11.53 -14.46 -17.18
C ALA A 72 -10.13 -14.75 -16.62
N ARG A 73 -9.36 -15.63 -17.27
CA ARG A 73 -7.94 -15.88 -16.92
C ARG A 73 -7.08 -14.63 -17.10
N ALA A 74 -7.23 -13.92 -18.22
CA ALA A 74 -6.50 -12.69 -18.48
C ALA A 74 -6.74 -11.66 -17.37
N ARG A 75 -8.01 -11.46 -16.97
CA ARG A 75 -8.38 -10.56 -15.87
C ARG A 75 -7.84 -10.99 -14.53
N ALA A 76 -7.88 -12.29 -14.23
CA ALA A 76 -7.31 -12.81 -12.99
C ALA A 76 -5.81 -12.47 -12.91
N ILE A 77 -5.06 -12.68 -14.00
CA ILE A 77 -3.64 -12.34 -14.04
C ILE A 77 -3.42 -10.82 -13.93
N THR A 78 -4.11 -10.00 -14.72
CA THR A 78 -3.91 -8.53 -14.72
C THR A 78 -4.33 -7.89 -13.39
N SER A 79 -5.27 -8.48 -12.66
CA SER A 79 -5.65 -8.05 -11.31
C SER A 79 -4.57 -8.31 -10.25
N GLU A 80 -3.68 -9.27 -10.50
CA GLU A 80 -2.52 -9.58 -9.63
C GLU A 80 -1.26 -8.79 -10.01
N LEU A 81 -1.31 -8.01 -11.09
CA LEU A 81 -0.23 -7.13 -11.53
C LEU A 81 -0.48 -5.69 -11.05
N ARG A 82 0.57 -5.02 -10.57
CA ARG A 82 0.56 -3.60 -10.21
C ARG A 82 0.97 -2.74 -11.40
N CYS A 83 0.26 -1.64 -11.61
CA CYS A 83 0.69 -0.62 -12.55
C CYS A 83 1.91 0.15 -11.98
N LEU A 84 3.07 0.04 -12.64
CA LEU A 84 4.34 0.66 -12.21
C LEU A 84 4.34 2.20 -12.28
N VAL A 85 3.44 2.77 -13.07
CA VAL A 85 3.30 4.24 -13.24
C VAL A 85 2.12 4.81 -12.44
N CYS A 86 1.43 3.97 -11.66
CA CYS A 86 0.23 4.34 -10.93
C CYS A 86 0.44 4.18 -9.41
N GLN A 87 -0.39 4.86 -8.62
CA GLN A 87 -0.34 4.81 -7.16
C GLN A 87 -0.94 3.52 -6.60
N ASN A 88 -0.20 2.41 -6.61
CA ASN A 88 -0.60 1.13 -6.02
C ASN A 88 -1.95 0.60 -6.56
N GLN A 89 -2.16 0.71 -7.88
CA GLN A 89 -3.34 0.23 -8.58
C GLN A 89 -3.03 -1.06 -9.34
N SER A 90 -4.03 -1.93 -9.52
CA SER A 90 -3.89 -3.08 -10.41
C SER A 90 -3.78 -2.64 -11.88
N VAL A 91 -3.19 -3.49 -12.73
CA VAL A 91 -3.14 -3.27 -14.18
C VAL A 91 -4.53 -3.42 -14.81
N ASP A 92 -5.40 -4.25 -14.22
CA ASP A 92 -6.78 -4.41 -14.71
C ASP A 92 -7.62 -3.14 -14.54
N ASP A 93 -7.46 -2.44 -13.40
CA ASP A 93 -8.28 -1.28 -13.05
C ASP A 93 -7.72 0.05 -13.56
N SER A 94 -6.49 0.06 -14.09
CA SER A 94 -5.80 1.30 -14.46
C SER A 94 -5.94 1.65 -15.94
N ASP A 95 -6.17 2.93 -16.23
CA ASP A 95 -6.25 3.47 -17.59
C ASP A 95 -4.90 3.97 -18.16
N ALA A 96 -3.80 3.80 -17.43
CA ALA A 96 -2.46 4.18 -17.90
C ALA A 96 -2.10 3.47 -19.23
N SER A 97 -1.32 4.13 -20.09
CA SER A 97 -0.84 3.54 -21.34
C SER A 97 -0.09 2.23 -21.10
N LEU A 98 0.81 2.20 -20.12
CA LEU A 98 1.55 1.00 -19.72
C LEU A 98 0.63 -0.15 -19.27
N ALA A 99 -0.48 0.17 -18.61
CA ALA A 99 -1.44 -0.84 -18.18
C ALA A 99 -2.11 -1.51 -19.39
N LYS A 100 -2.48 -0.73 -20.42
CA LYS A 100 -3.05 -1.25 -21.68
C LYS A 100 -2.06 -2.17 -22.41
N ASP A 101 -0.78 -1.78 -22.44
CA ASP A 101 0.27 -2.59 -23.05
C ASP A 101 0.45 -3.93 -22.32
N LEU A 102 0.49 -3.92 -21.00
CA LEU A 102 0.58 -5.14 -20.18
C LEU A 102 -0.65 -6.04 -20.32
N ARG A 103 -1.85 -5.44 -20.35
CA ARG A 103 -3.09 -6.19 -20.57
C ARG A 103 -3.11 -6.86 -21.95
N THR A 104 -2.60 -6.20 -22.98
CA THR A 104 -2.45 -6.79 -24.32
C THR A 104 -1.43 -7.93 -24.30
N LEU A 105 -0.26 -7.70 -23.69
CA LEU A 105 0.81 -8.69 -23.56
C LEU A 105 0.33 -9.98 -22.87
N VAL A 106 -0.37 -9.86 -21.74
CA VAL A 106 -0.91 -11.02 -21.00
C VAL A 106 -1.85 -11.85 -21.88
N ARG A 107 -2.75 -11.19 -22.62
CA ARG A 107 -3.69 -11.89 -23.51
C ARG A 107 -2.97 -12.61 -24.65
N ASP A 108 -1.93 -12.00 -25.22
CA ASP A 108 -1.16 -12.64 -26.29
C ASP A 108 -0.39 -13.86 -25.76
N LYS A 109 0.18 -13.77 -24.55
CA LYS A 109 0.81 -14.93 -23.89
C LYS A 109 -0.17 -16.05 -23.55
N LEU A 110 -1.41 -15.72 -23.18
CA LEU A 110 -2.45 -16.73 -23.01
C LEU A 110 -2.84 -17.41 -24.32
N LYS A 111 -2.90 -16.67 -25.44
CA LYS A 111 -3.14 -17.24 -26.78
C LYS A 111 -2.00 -18.14 -27.26
N GLU A 112 -0.77 -17.84 -26.85
CA GLU A 112 0.41 -18.70 -27.08
C GLU A 112 0.34 -20.03 -26.31
N GLY A 113 -0.64 -20.21 -25.40
CA GLY A 113 -0.86 -21.45 -24.66
C GLY A 113 -0.12 -21.52 -23.32
N LEU A 114 0.43 -20.41 -22.83
CA LEU A 114 1.11 -20.37 -21.54
C LEU A 114 0.12 -20.54 -20.37
N THR A 115 0.61 -21.17 -19.31
CA THR A 115 -0.08 -21.25 -18.01
C THR A 115 -0.02 -19.92 -17.27
N ASP A 116 -0.93 -19.69 -16.33
CA ASP A 116 -1.00 -18.42 -15.59
C ASP A 116 0.29 -18.11 -14.82
N ALA A 117 0.96 -19.14 -14.29
CA ALA A 117 2.26 -19.00 -13.64
C ALA A 117 3.34 -18.55 -14.63
N GLN A 118 3.44 -19.20 -15.79
CA GLN A 118 4.41 -18.84 -16.83
C GLN A 118 4.19 -17.42 -17.38
N VAL A 119 2.93 -16.97 -17.50
CA VAL A 119 2.64 -15.59 -17.92
C VAL A 119 3.11 -14.60 -16.85
N LYS A 120 2.84 -14.87 -15.56
CA LYS A 120 3.32 -14.03 -14.46
C LYS A 120 4.85 -14.01 -14.38
N ASP A 121 5.49 -15.16 -14.55
CA ASP A 121 6.95 -15.27 -14.56
C ASP A 121 7.54 -14.49 -15.75
N TYR A 122 6.95 -14.58 -16.94
CA TYR A 122 7.38 -13.81 -18.11
C TYR A 122 7.32 -12.30 -17.88
N VAL A 123 6.26 -11.82 -17.24
CA VAL A 123 6.11 -10.39 -16.88
C VAL A 123 7.11 -10.02 -15.78
N HIS A 124 7.26 -10.87 -14.76
CA HIS A 124 8.20 -10.65 -13.66
C HIS A 124 9.66 -10.58 -14.15
N GLU A 125 10.09 -11.47 -15.04
CA GLU A 125 11.46 -11.47 -15.58
C GLU A 125 11.81 -10.17 -16.30
N ARG A 126 10.83 -9.51 -16.92
CA ARG A 126 11.04 -8.27 -17.68
C ARG A 126 10.81 -7.00 -16.86
N TYR A 127 9.88 -7.02 -15.91
CA TYR A 127 9.45 -5.83 -15.15
C TYR A 127 9.84 -5.85 -13.66
N GLY A 128 10.40 -6.95 -13.16
CA GLY A 128 10.91 -7.11 -11.79
C GLY A 128 9.84 -7.45 -10.75
N ASP A 129 10.26 -7.69 -9.51
CA ASP A 129 9.38 -8.16 -8.42
C ASP A 129 8.22 -7.20 -8.10
N PHE A 130 8.41 -5.90 -8.34
CA PHE A 130 7.42 -4.86 -8.05
C PHE A 130 6.19 -4.88 -8.97
N VAL A 131 6.26 -5.59 -10.10
CA VAL A 131 5.12 -5.73 -11.02
C VAL A 131 4.05 -6.63 -10.43
N LEU A 132 4.40 -7.57 -9.55
CA LEU A 132 3.45 -8.45 -8.89
C LEU A 132 2.91 -7.75 -7.64
N LEU A 133 1.58 -7.71 -7.46
CA LEU A 133 0.95 -7.19 -6.24
C LEU A 133 1.38 -7.98 -5.00
N ARG A 134 1.70 -9.26 -5.18
CA ARG A 134 2.25 -10.14 -4.15
C ARG A 134 3.62 -10.63 -4.61
N PRO A 135 4.72 -10.13 -4.02
CA PRO A 135 6.06 -10.58 -4.38
C PRO A 135 6.23 -12.06 -4.02
N PRO A 136 6.89 -12.86 -4.88
CA PRO A 136 7.11 -14.27 -4.61
C PRO A 136 8.04 -14.47 -3.41
N VAL A 137 7.81 -15.54 -2.65
CA VAL A 137 8.70 -15.93 -1.54
C VAL A 137 9.95 -16.56 -2.14
N LYS A 138 11.09 -15.88 -1.98
CA LYS A 138 12.41 -16.34 -2.44
C LYS A 138 13.27 -16.68 -1.22
N MET A 139 14.34 -17.45 -1.43
CA MET A 139 15.29 -17.76 -0.35
C MET A 139 15.96 -16.51 0.22
N GLU A 140 16.16 -15.48 -0.60
CA GLU A 140 16.69 -14.18 -0.18
C GLU A 140 15.72 -13.40 0.71
N THR A 141 14.41 -13.51 0.46
CA THR A 141 13.38 -12.80 1.21
C THR A 141 12.85 -13.59 2.41
N ILE A 142 13.24 -14.86 2.57
CA ILE A 142 12.71 -15.75 3.61
C ILE A 142 12.95 -15.22 5.02
N LEU A 143 14.05 -14.49 5.24
CA LEU A 143 14.34 -13.86 6.52
C LEU A 143 13.28 -12.82 6.88
N LEU A 144 12.85 -12.00 5.92
CA LEU A 144 11.79 -11.00 6.11
C LEU A 144 10.45 -11.67 6.43
N TRP A 145 10.15 -12.77 5.76
CA TRP A 145 8.90 -13.52 5.96
C TRP A 145 8.86 -14.31 7.27
N THR A 146 10.00 -14.80 7.76
CA THR A 146 10.11 -15.58 9.00
C THR A 146 10.28 -14.71 10.25
N ALA A 147 10.75 -13.46 10.09
CA ALA A 147 10.96 -12.53 11.21
C ALA A 147 9.74 -12.35 12.13
N PRO A 148 8.48 -12.18 11.64
CA PRO A 148 7.31 -12.07 12.52
C PRO A 148 7.11 -13.31 13.41
N LEU A 149 7.30 -14.51 12.84
CA LEU A 149 7.16 -15.76 13.58
C LEU A 149 8.28 -15.92 14.61
N LEU A 150 9.52 -15.63 14.25
CA LEU A 150 10.66 -15.66 15.17
C LEU A 150 10.49 -14.67 16.33
N ALA A 151 9.99 -13.46 16.06
CA ALA A 151 9.71 -12.46 17.09
C ALA A 151 8.63 -12.94 18.08
N LEU A 152 7.56 -13.57 17.58
CA LEU A 152 6.51 -14.16 18.43
C LEU A 152 7.07 -15.29 19.31
N LEU A 153 7.88 -16.20 18.75
CA LEU A 153 8.50 -17.29 19.50
C LEU A 153 9.47 -16.77 20.56
N ALA A 154 10.29 -15.77 20.22
CA ALA A 154 11.20 -15.13 21.16
C ALA A 154 10.44 -14.45 22.31
N GLY A 155 9.38 -13.71 22.00
CA GLY A 155 8.51 -13.09 23.00
C GLY A 155 7.83 -14.11 23.92
N ALA A 156 7.27 -15.18 23.34
CA ALA A 156 6.65 -16.26 24.10
C ALA A 156 7.67 -16.97 25.02
N ALA A 157 8.88 -17.23 24.54
CA ALA A 157 9.96 -17.82 25.34
C ALA A 157 10.39 -16.88 26.49
N ALA A 158 10.49 -15.57 26.24
CA ALA A 158 10.80 -14.59 27.27
C ALA A 158 9.73 -14.56 28.37
N VAL A 159 8.45 -14.55 28.00
CA VAL A 159 7.34 -14.60 28.96
C VAL A 159 7.33 -15.91 29.73
N TRP A 160 7.52 -17.05 29.05
CA TRP A 160 7.56 -18.37 29.68
C TRP A 160 8.68 -18.48 30.72
N THR A 161 9.88 -18.03 30.36
CA THR A 161 11.05 -18.07 31.25
C THR A 161 10.86 -17.12 32.45
N ALA A 162 10.32 -15.93 32.23
CA ALA A 162 9.97 -15.00 33.31
C ALA A 162 8.90 -15.59 34.25
N ALA A 163 7.86 -16.21 33.71
CA ALA A 163 6.80 -16.85 34.50
C ALA A 163 7.33 -18.03 35.31
N ARG A 164 8.22 -18.86 34.73
CA ARG A 164 8.90 -19.94 35.47
C ARG A 164 9.78 -19.41 36.59
N ARG A 165 10.55 -18.34 36.36
CA ARG A 165 11.38 -17.72 37.41
C ARG A 165 10.54 -17.19 38.57
N ARG A 166 9.36 -16.62 38.31
CA ARG A 166 8.44 -16.17 39.36
C ARG A 166 7.78 -17.32 40.14
N ARG A 167 7.64 -18.49 39.51
CA ARG A 167 7.10 -19.71 40.14
C ARG A 167 8.19 -20.60 40.75
N ALA A 168 9.47 -20.26 40.58
CA ALA A 168 10.51 -20.94 41.33
C ALA A 168 10.16 -20.75 42.82
N PRO A 169 10.05 -21.84 43.60
CA PRO A 169 9.80 -21.70 45.02
C PRO A 169 10.88 -20.77 45.55
N ALA A 170 10.47 -19.67 46.18
CA ALA A 170 11.38 -18.96 47.06
C ALA A 170 11.85 -20.02 48.05
N GLY A 171 13.09 -20.51 47.89
CA GLY A 171 13.72 -21.32 48.91
C GLY A 171 13.56 -20.56 50.23
N PRO A 172 13.41 -21.26 51.37
CA PRO A 172 13.21 -20.59 52.66
C PRO A 172 14.23 -19.46 52.75
N ALA A 173 13.73 -18.22 52.88
CA ALA A 173 14.60 -17.06 52.91
C ALA A 173 15.58 -17.27 54.06
N VAL A 174 16.83 -17.60 53.74
CA VAL A 174 17.86 -17.80 54.75
C VAL A 174 18.22 -16.42 55.23
N LEU A 175 17.64 -16.04 56.37
CA LEU A 175 17.94 -14.78 57.04
C LEU A 175 19.44 -14.76 57.38
N THR A 176 20.08 -13.68 57.00
CA THR A 176 21.44 -13.38 57.49
C THR A 176 21.40 -13.21 59.01
N GLU A 177 22.52 -13.44 59.68
CA GLU A 177 22.58 -13.34 61.14
C GLU A 177 22.20 -11.94 61.64
N GLU A 178 22.54 -10.90 60.87
CA GLU A 178 22.14 -9.51 61.14
C GLU A 178 20.61 -9.30 61.08
N GLU A 179 19.94 -9.90 60.09
CA GLU A 179 18.49 -9.85 59.96
C GLU A 179 17.78 -10.60 61.09
N ARG A 180 18.33 -11.74 61.51
CA ARG A 180 17.83 -12.52 62.65
C ARG A 180 17.94 -11.73 63.95
N VAL A 181 19.09 -11.09 64.19
CA VAL A 181 19.30 -10.20 65.35
C VAL A 181 18.32 -9.03 65.32
N ARG A 182 18.06 -8.44 64.14
CA ARG A 182 17.10 -7.35 63.98
C ARG A 182 15.66 -7.79 64.25
N LEU A 183 15.24 -8.96 63.78
CA LEU A 183 13.92 -9.52 64.06
C LEU A 183 13.73 -9.84 65.55
N LYS A 184 14.78 -10.34 66.20
CA LYS A 184 14.82 -10.57 67.64
C LYS A 184 14.71 -9.28 68.43
N ALA A 185 15.38 -8.20 67.99
CA ALA A 185 15.26 -6.87 68.59
C ALA A 185 13.85 -6.27 68.43
N LEU A 186 13.14 -6.62 67.35
CA LEU A 186 11.75 -6.22 67.11
C LEU A 186 10.72 -7.11 67.84
N GLY A 187 11.13 -8.18 68.52
CA GLY A 187 10.25 -9.06 69.30
C GLY A 187 9.33 -9.97 68.47
N VAL A 188 9.50 -10.02 67.14
CA VAL A 188 8.64 -10.74 66.19
C VAL A 188 8.75 -12.27 66.34
N GLU A 189 9.89 -12.76 66.84
CA GLU A 189 10.17 -14.21 66.94
C GLU A 189 9.29 -14.92 67.98
N ARG A 190 8.78 -14.20 69.00
CA ARG A 190 7.99 -14.78 70.09
C ARG A 190 6.57 -15.19 69.69
N ASP A 191 6.05 -14.67 68.57
CA ASP A 191 4.69 -14.90 68.11
C ASP A 191 4.56 -16.11 67.16
N LEU A 192 5.68 -16.73 66.75
CA LEU A 192 5.70 -17.89 65.86
C LEU A 192 5.65 -19.24 66.61
N ASP A 193 5.88 -19.24 67.92
CA ASP A 193 5.99 -20.45 68.77
C ASP A 193 4.71 -20.76 69.60
N ARG A 194 3.58 -20.05 69.35
CA ARG A 194 2.27 -20.31 69.97
C ARG A 194 1.28 -20.84 68.95
#